data_AF-A0A0D2M630-F1
#
_entry.id   AF-A0A0D2M630-F1
#
_cell.length_a   1.000
_cell.length_b   1.000
_cell.length_c   1.000
_cell.angle_alpha   90.00
_cell.angle_beta   90.00
_cell.angle_gamma   90.00
#
_symmetry.space_group_name_H-M   'P 1'
#
loop_
_entity.id
_entity.type
_entity.pdbx_description
1 polymer ?
#
loop_
_entity_poly.entity_id
_entity_poly.type
_entity_poly.pdbx_seq_one_letter_code
_entity_poly.pdbx_strand_id
1 'polypeptide(L)'
;MDQLCSELLAPANATADSKDPTKLRYGCGVATAAQVNKVSSDLAALEPKVNAAAAQASSAQAAVMKDSNQFAALRAEMDALRVAVAALTGNPQGTQANTSNGTDPGIAQQIAALAAADARTAQKLALLEAANQTAAREIAALTAQVQELKAGAANATDPATIAREIAALKITLAATKSAQEADAAAISLTNATVEFVKSTVTSGAAAVASLNATLTALEATVANVTAIDFNNLNAVTLGGIPATRYMLVVPKLVLYRESDTTRNGNLGGRSGADALCKASVFKPAGAAQARAFLSISTTDQISDFPTLYKVPSNLAVESLSGVVLASNFATLLQGRIPKSLLDAGVFTGRANWWSGSDAFGMADVANCGGFTSASSTDIGVVGTSIATSASWAISTTFDCDTDADLLCIAF
;
A
#
# COMPACT_ATOMS: atom_id res chain seq x y z
N MET A 1 78.89 -63.42 32.83
CA MET A 1 78.98 -62.88 31.46
C MET A 1 77.84 -63.40 30.59
N ASP A 2 77.49 -64.69 30.67
CA ASP A 2 76.41 -65.26 29.83
C ASP A 2 74.97 -64.78 30.14
N GLN A 3 74.73 -64.29 31.36
CA GLN A 3 73.43 -63.74 31.76
C GLN A 3 73.20 -62.31 31.24
N LEU A 4 74.27 -61.52 31.06
CA LEU A 4 74.19 -60.17 30.49
C LEU A 4 73.96 -60.19 28.97
N CYS A 5 74.54 -61.18 28.27
CA CYS A 5 74.34 -61.35 26.83
C CYS A 5 72.95 -61.90 26.48
N SER A 6 72.29 -62.61 27.40
CA SER A 6 70.93 -63.12 27.18
C SER A 6 69.85 -62.05 27.38
N GLU A 7 70.08 -61.06 28.26
CA GLU A 7 69.16 -59.94 28.45
C GLU A 7 69.22 -58.90 27.31
N LEU A 8 70.35 -58.79 26.60
CA LEU A 8 70.47 -57.88 25.44
C LEU A 8 69.78 -58.37 24.17
N LEU A 9 69.48 -59.66 24.07
CA LEU A 9 68.85 -60.30 22.89
C LEU A 9 67.38 -60.66 23.10
N ALA A 10 66.82 -60.39 24.30
CA ALA A 10 65.41 -60.61 24.57
C ALA A 10 64.55 -59.56 23.86
N PRO A 11 63.38 -59.92 23.29
CA PRO A 11 62.44 -58.97 22.72
C PRO A 11 62.05 -57.92 23.77
N ALA A 12 62.02 -56.65 23.38
CA ALA A 12 61.68 -55.54 24.28
C ALA A 12 60.28 -55.75 24.88
N ASN A 13 60.23 -56.20 26.14
CA ASN A 13 59.00 -56.32 26.89
C ASN A 13 58.95 -55.16 27.89
N ALA A 14 57.98 -54.27 27.73
CA ALA A 14 57.82 -53.11 28.61
C ALA A 14 57.19 -53.55 29.93
N THR A 15 58.02 -53.81 30.94
CA THR A 15 57.54 -54.07 32.31
C THR A 15 57.55 -52.77 33.12
N ALA A 16 56.42 -52.49 33.79
CA ALA A 16 56.33 -51.39 34.76
C ALA A 16 57.36 -51.59 35.89
N ASP A 17 58.05 -50.52 36.29
CA ASP A 17 59.05 -50.61 37.37
C ASP A 17 58.34 -51.04 38.67
N SER A 18 58.75 -52.19 39.21
CA SER A 18 58.14 -52.76 40.41
C SER A 18 58.18 -51.85 41.64
N LYS A 19 59.03 -50.81 41.63
CA LYS A 19 59.16 -49.84 42.73
C LYS A 19 58.48 -48.49 42.45
N ASP A 20 58.16 -48.19 41.20
CA ASP A 20 57.45 -46.97 40.80
C ASP A 20 56.61 -47.24 39.54
N PRO A 21 55.33 -47.63 39.68
CA PRO A 21 54.49 -48.03 38.55
C PRO A 21 54.18 -46.89 37.57
N THR A 22 54.63 -45.65 37.87
CA THR A 22 54.52 -44.50 36.96
C THR A 22 55.73 -44.36 36.03
N LYS A 23 56.80 -45.14 36.24
CA LYS A 23 58.00 -45.14 35.38
C LYS A 23 58.12 -46.44 34.59
N LEU A 24 58.16 -46.31 33.28
CA LEU A 24 58.49 -47.39 32.35
C LEU A 24 60.00 -47.39 32.10
N ARG A 25 60.69 -48.46 32.50
CA ARG A 25 62.07 -48.69 32.09
C ARG A 25 62.05 -49.37 30.73
N TYR A 26 62.36 -48.61 29.69
CA TYR A 26 62.78 -49.20 28.42
C TYR A 26 64.15 -49.83 28.65
N GLY A 27 64.21 -51.16 28.71
CA GLY A 27 65.48 -51.88 28.67
C GLY A 27 66.26 -51.48 27.41
N CYS A 28 67.58 -51.56 27.44
CA CYS A 28 68.49 -51.31 26.32
C CYS A 28 68.35 -52.34 25.18
N GLY A 29 67.12 -52.77 24.87
CA GLY A 29 66.80 -53.54 23.69
C GLY A 29 67.18 -52.70 22.49
N VAL A 30 68.26 -53.09 21.84
CA VAL A 30 68.72 -52.49 20.59
C VAL A 30 67.59 -52.73 19.60
N ALA A 31 66.82 -51.68 19.27
CA ALA A 31 65.87 -51.76 18.18
C ALA A 31 66.65 -52.27 16.97
N THR A 32 66.23 -53.42 16.43
CA THR A 32 66.97 -54.01 15.31
C THR A 32 67.00 -52.99 14.18
N ALA A 33 68.10 -52.92 13.42
CA ALA A 33 68.20 -51.99 12.30
C ALA A 33 67.00 -52.13 11.34
N ALA A 34 66.43 -53.33 11.22
CA ALA A 34 65.19 -53.59 10.48
C ALA A 34 63.96 -52.85 11.06
N GLN A 35 63.78 -52.81 12.38
CA GLN A 35 62.68 -52.08 13.02
C GLN A 35 62.86 -50.56 12.86
N VAL A 36 64.09 -50.05 13.02
CA VAL A 36 64.38 -48.62 12.80
C VAL A 36 64.19 -48.23 11.33
N ASN A 37 64.64 -49.07 10.40
CA ASN A 37 64.45 -48.84 8.97
C ASN A 37 62.96 -48.91 8.57
N LYS A 38 62.19 -49.82 9.17
CA LYS A 38 60.74 -49.89 8.95
C LYS A 38 60.04 -48.64 9.47
N VAL A 39 60.37 -48.18 10.67
CA VAL A 39 59.80 -46.96 11.24
C VAL A 39 60.20 -45.72 10.43
N SER A 40 61.46 -45.62 10.02
CA SER A 40 61.95 -44.54 9.15
C SER A 40 61.22 -44.54 7.80
N SER A 41 61.00 -45.72 7.21
CA SER A 41 60.21 -45.88 6.00
C SER A 41 58.73 -45.52 6.18
N ASP A 42 58.12 -45.93 7.31
CA ASP A 42 56.72 -45.63 7.63
C ASP A 42 56.53 -44.11 7.87
N LEU A 43 57.49 -43.44 8.52
CA LEU A 43 57.50 -41.99 8.72
C LEU A 43 57.68 -41.23 7.38
N ALA A 44 58.63 -41.67 6.55
CA ALA A 44 58.84 -41.11 5.22
C ALA A 44 57.62 -41.28 4.30
N ALA A 45 56.78 -42.29 4.52
CA ALA A 45 55.52 -42.49 3.80
C ALA A 45 54.36 -41.62 4.35
N LEU A 46 54.44 -41.18 5.61
CA LEU A 46 53.42 -40.34 6.26
C LEU A 46 53.60 -38.85 5.93
N GLU A 47 54.84 -38.37 5.87
CA GLU A 47 55.18 -36.98 5.56
C GLU A 47 54.50 -36.43 4.28
N PRO A 48 54.56 -37.12 3.10
CA PRO A 48 53.87 -36.63 1.91
C PRO A 48 52.35 -36.65 2.03
N LYS A 49 51.77 -37.56 2.85
CA LYS A 49 50.32 -37.59 3.09
C LYS A 49 49.84 -36.42 3.94
N VAL A 50 50.61 -36.04 4.97
CA VAL A 50 50.32 -34.86 5.79
C VAL A 50 50.43 -33.59 4.95
N ASN A 51 51.48 -33.46 4.13
CA ASN A 51 51.65 -32.32 3.24
C ASN A 51 50.52 -32.22 2.19
N ALA A 52 50.08 -33.36 1.64
CA ALA A 52 48.94 -33.39 0.72
C ALA A 52 47.64 -32.95 1.40
N ALA A 53 47.36 -33.46 2.60
CA ALA A 53 46.18 -33.08 3.38
C ALA A 53 46.19 -31.59 3.75
N ALA A 54 47.35 -31.04 4.13
CA ALA A 54 47.51 -29.61 4.42
C ALA A 54 47.27 -28.74 3.17
N ALA A 55 47.84 -29.12 2.02
CA ALA A 55 47.62 -28.41 0.76
C ALA A 55 46.13 -28.44 0.34
N GLN A 56 45.46 -29.58 0.54
CA GLN A 56 44.04 -29.74 0.21
C GLN A 56 43.13 -28.96 1.18
N ALA A 57 43.51 -28.84 2.46
CA ALA A 57 42.82 -27.98 3.41
C ALA A 57 42.96 -26.50 3.04
N SER A 58 44.16 -26.06 2.61
CA SER A 58 44.38 -24.69 2.14
C SER A 58 43.61 -24.38 0.84
N SER A 59 43.51 -25.33 -0.09
CA SER A 59 42.72 -25.14 -1.31
C SER A 59 41.21 -25.04 -1.01
N ALA A 60 40.70 -25.88 -0.12
CA ALA A 60 39.30 -25.82 0.32
C ALA A 60 39.00 -24.47 1.02
N GLN A 61 39.91 -23.98 1.85
CA GLN A 61 39.75 -22.67 2.50
C GLN A 61 39.72 -21.52 1.51
N ALA A 62 40.56 -21.55 0.46
CA ALA A 62 40.55 -20.55 -0.60
C ALA A 62 39.25 -20.58 -1.44
N ALA A 63 38.71 -21.78 -1.71
CA ALA A 63 37.42 -21.95 -2.39
C ALA A 63 36.28 -21.31 -1.58
N VAL A 64 36.21 -21.57 -0.27
CA VAL A 64 35.21 -20.98 0.63
C VAL A 64 35.30 -19.45 0.66
N MET A 65 36.51 -18.87 0.71
CA MET A 65 36.66 -17.40 0.67
C MET A 65 36.19 -16.80 -0.66
N LYS A 66 36.45 -17.49 -1.77
CA LYS A 66 35.98 -17.06 -3.10
C LYS A 66 34.46 -17.09 -3.18
N ASP A 67 33.83 -18.12 -2.64
CA ASP A 67 32.38 -18.27 -2.61
C ASP A 67 31.72 -17.22 -1.72
N SER A 68 32.33 -16.91 -0.56
CA SER A 68 31.88 -15.82 0.32
C SER A 68 31.86 -14.46 -0.40
N ASN A 69 32.88 -14.16 -1.19
CA ASN A 69 32.92 -12.94 -1.99
C ASN A 69 31.87 -12.92 -3.11
N GLN A 70 31.60 -14.07 -3.75
CA GLN A 70 30.53 -14.17 -4.74
C GLN A 70 29.14 -13.99 -4.13
N PHE A 71 28.94 -14.49 -2.91
CA PHE A 71 27.69 -14.31 -2.17
C PHE A 71 27.43 -12.84 -1.83
N ALA A 72 28.48 -12.10 -1.41
CA ALA A 72 28.38 -10.66 -1.18
C ALA A 72 27.96 -9.89 -2.45
N ALA A 73 28.53 -10.26 -3.60
CA ALA A 73 28.15 -9.66 -4.89
C ALA A 73 26.70 -9.99 -5.30
N LEU A 74 26.24 -11.21 -5.06
CA LEU A 74 24.85 -11.61 -5.34
C LEU A 74 23.86 -10.84 -4.44
N ARG A 75 24.20 -10.63 -3.17
CA ARG A 75 23.38 -9.86 -2.23
C ARG A 75 23.22 -8.40 -2.69
N ALA A 76 24.31 -7.78 -3.16
CA ALA A 76 24.26 -6.43 -3.71
C ALA A 76 23.37 -6.33 -4.98
N GLU A 77 23.40 -7.34 -5.85
CA GLU A 77 22.51 -7.39 -7.02
C GLU A 77 21.04 -7.61 -6.65
N MET A 78 20.75 -8.44 -5.64
CA MET A 78 19.40 -8.59 -5.11
C MET A 78 18.86 -7.30 -4.49
N ASP A 79 19.70 -6.55 -3.77
CA ASP A 79 19.31 -5.26 -3.21
C ASP A 79 19.01 -4.25 -4.32
N ALA A 80 19.81 -4.23 -5.39
CA ALA A 80 19.55 -3.41 -6.56
C ALA A 80 18.23 -3.80 -7.27
N LEU A 81 17.97 -5.11 -7.41
CA LEU A 81 16.71 -5.63 -7.97
C LEU A 81 15.51 -5.22 -7.12
N ARG A 82 15.63 -5.30 -5.79
CA ARG A 82 14.58 -4.90 -4.85
C ARG A 82 14.26 -3.41 -4.97
N VAL A 83 15.28 -2.56 -5.13
CA VAL A 83 15.10 -1.12 -5.37
C VAL A 83 14.41 -0.87 -6.71
N ALA A 84 14.77 -1.59 -7.78
CA ALA A 84 14.12 -1.46 -9.09
C ALA A 84 12.64 -1.87 -9.06
N VAL A 85 12.31 -2.96 -8.37
CA VAL A 85 10.91 -3.40 -8.15
C VAL A 85 10.15 -2.36 -7.35
N ALA A 86 10.73 -1.82 -6.28
CA ALA A 86 10.10 -0.78 -5.47
C ALA A 86 9.80 0.49 -6.30
N ALA A 87 10.73 0.92 -7.16
CA ALA A 87 10.53 2.06 -8.06
C ALA A 87 9.39 1.83 -9.06
N LEU A 88 9.27 0.61 -9.60
CA LEU A 88 8.15 0.21 -10.48
C LEU A 88 6.81 0.24 -9.75
N THR A 89 6.76 -0.25 -8.51
CA THR A 89 5.52 -0.26 -7.70
C THR A 89 5.14 1.11 -7.14
N GLY A 90 6.13 1.98 -6.87
CA GLY A 90 5.95 3.27 -6.19
C GLY A 90 5.58 4.43 -7.10
N ASN A 91 5.58 4.24 -8.43
CA ASN A 91 5.24 5.29 -9.39
C ASN A 91 3.96 4.98 -10.20
N PRO A 92 2.79 4.80 -9.55
CA PRO A 92 1.52 4.58 -10.26
C PRO A 92 0.99 5.83 -10.98
N GLN A 93 1.60 7.00 -10.78
CA GLN A 93 1.12 8.29 -11.30
C GLN A 93 1.76 8.66 -12.66
N GLY A 94 2.94 8.11 -13.00
CA GLY A 94 3.53 8.30 -14.33
C GLY A 94 2.79 7.56 -15.46
N THR A 95 2.09 6.48 -15.13
CA THR A 95 1.34 5.66 -16.09
C THR A 95 -0.02 6.24 -16.48
N GLN A 96 -0.53 7.24 -15.75
CA GLN A 96 -1.85 7.83 -16.04
C GLN A 96 -1.82 9.04 -16.98
N ALA A 97 -0.65 9.64 -17.23
CA ALA A 97 -0.56 10.92 -17.93
C ALA A 97 -0.30 10.83 -19.46
N ASN A 98 -0.09 9.65 -20.04
CA ASN A 98 0.41 9.53 -21.42
C ASN A 98 -0.17 8.38 -22.25
N THR A 99 -1.45 8.02 -22.03
CA THR A 99 -2.11 6.89 -22.72
C THR A 99 -2.56 7.18 -24.15
N SER A 100 -2.28 8.34 -24.72
CA SER A 100 -2.80 8.69 -26.05
C SER A 100 -1.97 8.22 -27.25
N ASN A 101 -0.85 7.51 -27.06
CA ASN A 101 -0.18 6.81 -28.17
C ASN A 101 0.52 5.54 -27.68
N GLY A 102 0.27 4.44 -28.38
CA GLY A 102 0.64 3.08 -27.99
C GLY A 102 2.12 2.85 -27.66
N THR A 103 2.34 1.83 -26.82
CA THR A 103 3.65 1.25 -26.48
C THR A 103 4.70 2.30 -26.11
N ASP A 104 4.61 2.84 -24.89
CA ASP A 104 5.75 3.57 -24.32
C ASP A 104 6.98 2.65 -24.34
N PRO A 105 8.00 2.95 -25.17
CA PRO A 105 9.19 2.12 -25.29
C PRO A 105 9.91 1.96 -23.93
N GLY A 106 9.72 2.92 -23.02
CA GLY A 106 10.31 2.91 -21.69
C GLY A 106 9.85 1.72 -20.84
N ILE A 107 8.55 1.38 -20.87
CA ILE A 107 8.01 0.26 -20.08
C ILE A 107 8.50 -1.07 -20.65
N ALA A 108 8.46 -1.24 -21.98
CA ALA A 108 8.97 -2.45 -22.63
C ALA A 108 10.47 -2.66 -22.33
N GLN A 109 11.27 -1.58 -22.34
CA GLN A 109 12.68 -1.64 -22.00
C GLN A 109 12.93 -1.98 -20.52
N GLN A 110 12.10 -1.48 -19.60
CA GLN A 110 12.17 -1.83 -18.18
C GLN A 110 11.82 -3.30 -17.93
N ILE A 111 10.79 -3.84 -18.59
CA ILE A 111 10.41 -5.26 -18.49
C ILE A 111 11.53 -6.15 -19.05
N ALA A 112 12.11 -5.80 -20.19
CA ALA A 112 13.23 -6.55 -20.77
C ALA A 112 14.48 -6.51 -19.88
N ALA A 113 14.78 -5.35 -19.27
CA ALA A 113 15.88 -5.21 -18.32
C ALA A 113 15.67 -6.08 -17.06
N LEU A 114 14.43 -6.15 -16.57
CA LEU A 114 14.07 -6.98 -15.43
C LEU A 114 14.22 -8.48 -15.75
N ALA A 115 13.74 -8.92 -16.91
CA ALA A 115 13.91 -10.31 -17.37
C ALA A 115 15.40 -10.69 -17.53
N ALA A 116 16.23 -9.77 -18.04
CA ALA A 116 17.67 -9.97 -18.15
C ALA A 116 18.38 -9.98 -16.79
N ALA A 117 17.87 -9.27 -15.79
CA ALA A 117 18.36 -9.35 -14.42
C ALA A 117 18.03 -10.71 -13.78
N ASP A 118 16.78 -11.16 -13.90
CA ASP A 118 16.31 -12.46 -13.41
C ASP A 118 17.15 -13.63 -13.96
N ALA A 119 17.39 -13.64 -15.28
CA ALA A 119 18.22 -14.65 -15.93
C ALA A 119 19.67 -14.68 -15.41
N ARG A 120 20.27 -13.51 -15.15
CA ARG A 120 21.63 -13.41 -14.58
C ARG A 120 21.67 -13.89 -13.13
N THR A 121 20.67 -13.55 -12.32
CA THR A 121 20.55 -14.03 -10.95
C THR A 121 20.42 -15.55 -10.91
N ALA A 122 19.56 -16.13 -11.76
CA ALA A 122 19.42 -17.58 -11.88
C ALA A 122 20.73 -18.27 -12.27
N GLN A 123 21.49 -17.71 -13.23
CA GLN A 123 22.79 -18.26 -13.64
C GLN A 123 23.81 -18.23 -12.49
N LYS A 124 23.90 -17.13 -11.74
CA LYS A 124 24.82 -17.02 -10.60
C LYS A 124 24.48 -17.98 -9.47
N LEU A 125 23.19 -18.16 -9.23
CA LEU A 125 22.68 -19.08 -8.20
C LEU A 125 23.05 -20.53 -8.54
N ALA A 126 22.91 -20.93 -9.81
CA ALA A 126 23.35 -22.24 -10.28
C ALA A 126 24.87 -22.45 -10.12
N LEU A 127 25.68 -21.41 -10.35
CA LEU A 127 27.13 -21.48 -10.13
C LEU A 127 27.49 -21.64 -8.64
N LEU A 128 26.82 -20.90 -7.76
CA LEU A 128 26.98 -21.03 -6.29
C LEU A 128 26.57 -22.40 -5.78
N GLU A 129 25.48 -22.96 -6.31
CA GLU A 129 25.03 -24.30 -5.94
C GLU A 129 26.04 -25.38 -6.40
N ALA A 130 26.61 -25.24 -7.60
CA ALA A 130 27.68 -26.12 -8.09
C ALA A 130 28.97 -26.00 -7.27
N ALA A 131 29.34 -24.78 -6.85
CA ALA A 131 30.49 -24.53 -5.99
C ALA A 131 30.30 -25.17 -4.60
N ASN A 132 29.13 -24.98 -3.98
CA ASN A 132 28.79 -25.59 -2.69
C ASN A 132 28.79 -27.13 -2.76
N GLN A 133 28.30 -27.72 -3.86
CA GLN A 133 28.40 -29.17 -4.08
C GLN A 133 29.85 -29.65 -4.23
N THR A 134 30.72 -28.84 -4.83
CA THR A 134 32.15 -29.14 -4.94
C THR A 134 32.83 -29.10 -3.57
N ALA A 135 32.58 -28.04 -2.79
CA ALA A 135 33.07 -27.91 -1.43
C ALA A 135 32.62 -29.10 -0.55
N ALA A 136 31.37 -29.54 -0.68
CA ALA A 136 30.85 -30.73 0.01
C ALA A 136 31.69 -32.00 -0.27
N ARG A 137 32.07 -32.21 -1.55
CA ARG A 137 32.89 -33.36 -1.96
C ARG A 137 34.31 -33.25 -1.42
N GLU A 138 34.91 -32.06 -1.42
CA GLU A 138 36.25 -31.82 -0.87
C GLU A 138 36.28 -32.05 0.65
N ILE A 139 35.26 -31.57 1.38
CA ILE A 139 35.09 -31.80 2.82
C ILE A 139 34.95 -33.30 3.11
N ALA A 140 34.19 -34.03 2.30
CA ALA A 140 34.05 -35.48 2.45
C ALA A 140 35.39 -36.21 2.21
N ALA A 141 36.15 -35.81 1.20
CA ALA A 141 37.47 -36.36 0.91
C ALA A 141 38.48 -36.07 2.05
N LEU A 142 38.51 -34.84 2.55
CA LEU A 142 39.35 -34.45 3.68
C LEU A 142 38.98 -35.22 4.96
N THR A 143 37.68 -35.42 5.19
CA THR A 143 37.18 -36.24 6.30
C THR A 143 37.71 -37.67 6.21
N ALA A 144 37.69 -38.28 5.03
CA ALA A 144 38.23 -39.63 4.82
C ALA A 144 39.75 -39.68 5.08
N GLN A 145 40.52 -38.72 4.59
CA GLN A 145 41.97 -38.64 4.84
C GLN A 145 42.30 -38.49 6.33
N VAL A 146 41.54 -37.68 7.06
CA VAL A 146 41.71 -37.54 8.52
C VAL A 146 41.47 -38.87 9.24
N GLN A 147 40.51 -39.69 8.79
CA GLN A 147 40.29 -41.03 9.35
C GLN A 147 41.43 -42.01 9.01
N GLU A 148 41.96 -41.97 7.79
CA GLU A 148 43.13 -42.76 7.40
C GLU A 148 44.37 -42.39 8.22
N LEU A 149 44.65 -41.09 8.38
CA LEU A 149 45.75 -40.60 9.21
C LEU A 149 45.59 -41.05 10.67
N LYS A 150 44.38 -41.01 11.21
CA LYS A 150 44.08 -41.50 12.56
C LYS A 150 44.36 -42.99 12.71
N ALA A 151 44.05 -43.80 11.70
CA ALA A 151 44.37 -45.23 11.71
C ALA A 151 45.88 -45.50 11.64
N GLY A 152 46.62 -44.69 10.85
CA GLY A 152 48.09 -44.79 10.74
C GLY A 152 48.86 -44.31 11.97
N ALA A 153 48.35 -43.29 12.67
CA ALA A 153 48.99 -42.68 13.84
C ALA A 153 49.21 -43.65 15.01
N ALA A 154 48.40 -44.71 15.11
CA ALA A 154 48.52 -45.72 16.17
C ALA A 154 49.85 -46.48 16.16
N ASN A 155 50.58 -46.44 15.04
CA ASN A 155 51.84 -47.16 14.83
C ASN A 155 53.07 -46.24 14.72
N ALA A 156 52.92 -44.92 14.91
CA ALA A 156 53.98 -43.96 14.74
C ALA A 156 54.87 -43.80 16.00
N THR A 157 56.14 -43.42 15.79
CA THR A 157 57.16 -43.23 16.84
C THR A 157 56.92 -42.00 17.72
N ASP A 158 56.23 -40.99 17.20
CA ASP A 158 55.78 -39.82 17.96
C ASP A 158 54.26 -39.62 17.77
N PRO A 159 53.45 -40.41 18.49
CA PRO A 159 51.99 -40.33 18.40
C PRO A 159 51.44 -39.03 18.98
N ALA A 160 52.20 -38.30 19.80
CA ALA A 160 51.75 -37.06 20.43
C ALA A 160 51.72 -35.88 19.44
N THR A 161 52.76 -35.77 18.59
CA THR A 161 52.81 -34.72 17.55
C THR A 161 51.71 -34.95 16.50
N ILE A 162 51.57 -36.18 16.00
CA ILE A 162 50.52 -36.53 15.03
C ILE A 162 49.11 -36.33 15.61
N ALA A 163 48.90 -36.68 16.88
CA ALA A 163 47.61 -36.44 17.54
C ALA A 163 47.25 -34.94 17.60
N ARG A 164 48.26 -34.07 17.80
CA ARG A 164 48.07 -32.61 17.83
C ARG A 164 47.70 -32.06 16.44
N GLU A 165 48.37 -32.52 15.38
CA GLU A 165 48.04 -32.13 14.00
C GLU A 165 46.64 -32.63 13.59
N ILE A 166 46.29 -33.87 13.93
CA ILE A 166 44.94 -34.42 13.70
C ILE A 166 43.89 -33.59 14.45
N ALA A 167 44.18 -33.15 15.68
CA ALA A 167 43.27 -32.28 16.43
C ALA A 167 43.08 -30.92 15.76
N ALA A 168 44.16 -30.30 15.28
CA ALA A 168 44.09 -29.05 14.52
C ALA A 168 43.29 -29.21 13.22
N LEU A 169 43.53 -30.29 12.45
CA LEU A 169 42.77 -30.60 11.23
C LEU A 169 41.28 -30.80 11.51
N LYS A 170 40.91 -31.46 12.61
CA LYS A 170 39.50 -31.61 13.00
C LYS A 170 38.83 -30.28 13.32
N ILE A 171 39.53 -29.37 13.99
CA ILE A 171 39.01 -28.03 14.27
C ILE A 171 38.76 -27.29 12.96
N THR A 172 39.75 -27.28 12.05
CA THR A 172 39.61 -26.65 10.73
C THR A 172 38.45 -27.27 9.94
N LEU A 173 38.35 -28.60 9.87
CA LEU A 173 37.28 -29.32 9.19
C LEU A 173 35.88 -28.95 9.75
N ALA A 174 35.75 -28.88 11.07
CA ALA A 174 34.51 -28.47 11.71
C ALA A 174 34.14 -27.03 11.34
N ALA A 175 35.10 -26.10 11.34
CA ALA A 175 34.88 -24.71 10.93
C ALA A 175 34.46 -24.61 9.46
N THR A 176 35.12 -25.34 8.55
CA THR A 176 34.77 -25.39 7.13
C THR A 176 33.37 -25.97 6.90
N LYS A 177 33.00 -27.02 7.63
CA LYS A 177 31.66 -27.62 7.56
C LYS A 177 30.58 -26.64 8.02
N SER A 178 30.80 -25.95 9.14
CA SER A 178 29.86 -24.94 9.63
C SER A 178 29.70 -23.77 8.64
N ALA A 179 30.78 -23.33 7.99
CA ALA A 179 30.72 -22.31 6.95
C ALA A 179 29.92 -22.79 5.73
N GLN A 180 30.15 -24.03 5.28
CA GLN A 180 29.41 -24.64 4.18
C GLN A 180 27.90 -24.75 4.47
N GLU A 181 27.52 -25.15 5.69
CA GLU A 181 26.12 -25.23 6.12
C GLU A 181 25.47 -23.84 6.14
N ALA A 182 26.20 -22.80 6.55
CA ALA A 182 25.73 -21.42 6.50
C ALA A 182 25.53 -20.92 5.06
N ASP A 183 26.46 -21.21 4.15
CA ASP A 183 26.33 -20.85 2.73
C ASP A 183 25.16 -21.59 2.07
N ALA A 184 24.94 -22.87 2.38
CA ALA A 184 23.79 -23.63 1.91
C ALA A 184 22.45 -23.02 2.36
N ALA A 185 22.37 -22.61 3.63
CA ALA A 185 21.19 -21.92 4.17
C ALA A 185 20.97 -20.56 3.47
N ALA A 186 22.04 -19.83 3.18
CA ALA A 186 21.98 -18.53 2.52
C ALA A 186 21.57 -18.64 1.04
N ILE A 187 22.03 -19.67 0.32
CA ILE A 187 21.56 -20.01 -1.03
C ILE A 187 20.06 -20.34 -1.00
N SER A 188 19.60 -21.18 -0.06
CA SER A 188 18.18 -21.54 0.07
C SER A 188 17.28 -20.32 0.31
N LEU A 189 17.69 -19.40 1.19
CA LEU A 189 16.97 -18.15 1.43
C LEU A 189 16.94 -17.25 0.18
N THR A 190 18.03 -17.23 -0.59
CA THR A 190 18.13 -16.50 -1.85
C THR A 190 17.16 -17.08 -2.89
N ASN A 191 17.11 -18.41 -3.08
CA ASN A 191 16.14 -19.07 -3.97
C ASN A 191 14.70 -18.71 -3.60
N ALA A 192 14.34 -18.79 -2.32
CA ALA A 192 13.01 -18.46 -1.84
C ALA A 192 12.65 -16.99 -2.13
N THR A 193 13.62 -16.07 -2.00
CA THR A 193 13.42 -14.65 -2.30
C THR A 193 13.21 -14.41 -3.79
N VAL A 194 13.98 -15.08 -4.66
CA VAL A 194 13.83 -14.97 -6.12
C VAL A 194 12.44 -15.45 -6.57
N GLU A 195 11.98 -16.60 -6.08
CA GLU A 195 10.65 -17.12 -6.42
C GLU A 195 9.51 -16.20 -5.90
N PHE A 196 9.68 -15.59 -4.72
CA PHE A 196 8.73 -14.58 -4.22
C PHE A 196 8.66 -13.34 -5.12
N VAL A 197 9.80 -12.81 -5.55
CA VAL A 197 9.86 -11.66 -6.46
C VAL A 197 9.22 -12.00 -7.81
N LYS A 198 9.52 -13.16 -8.38
CA LYS A 198 8.94 -13.65 -9.63
C LYS A 198 7.41 -13.76 -9.58
N SER A 199 6.87 -14.28 -8.48
CA SER A 199 5.42 -14.35 -8.25
C SER A 199 4.77 -12.97 -8.17
N THR A 200 5.42 -12.02 -7.47
CA THR A 200 4.96 -10.64 -7.34
C THR A 200 4.94 -9.91 -8.68
N VAL A 201 6.01 -10.05 -9.48
CA VAL A 201 6.12 -9.46 -10.82
C VAL A 201 5.05 -10.00 -11.76
N THR A 202 4.81 -11.32 -11.74
CA THR A 202 3.77 -11.97 -12.56
C THR A 202 2.37 -11.46 -12.21
N SER A 203 2.08 -11.33 -10.90
CA SER A 203 0.80 -10.79 -10.41
C SER A 203 0.62 -9.32 -10.81
N GLY A 204 1.67 -8.51 -10.71
CA GLY A 204 1.66 -7.12 -11.16
C GLY A 204 1.40 -6.98 -12.66
N ALA A 205 2.04 -7.81 -13.49
CA ALA A 205 1.84 -7.82 -14.95
C ALA A 205 0.38 -8.15 -15.33
N ALA A 206 -0.25 -9.10 -14.63
CA ALA A 206 -1.66 -9.43 -14.84
C ALA A 206 -2.60 -8.26 -14.47
N ALA A 207 -2.31 -7.54 -13.38
CA ALA A 207 -3.09 -6.35 -12.98
C ALA A 207 -2.97 -5.22 -14.02
N VAL A 208 -1.77 -4.97 -14.55
CA VAL A 208 -1.55 -3.98 -15.62
C VAL A 208 -2.34 -4.35 -16.89
N ALA A 209 -2.33 -5.63 -17.29
CA ALA A 209 -3.12 -6.09 -18.44
C ALA A 209 -4.62 -5.87 -18.24
N SER A 210 -5.14 -6.12 -17.03
CA SER A 210 -6.55 -5.86 -16.69
C SER A 210 -6.90 -4.37 -16.72
N LEU A 211 -6.03 -3.50 -16.21
CA LEU A 211 -6.21 -2.05 -16.30
C LEU A 211 -6.24 -1.57 -17.74
N ASN A 212 -5.32 -2.07 -18.58
CA ASN A 212 -5.27 -1.72 -19.99
C ASN A 212 -6.55 -2.13 -20.74
N ALA A 213 -7.07 -3.33 -20.47
CA ALA A 213 -8.36 -3.77 -21.02
C ALA A 213 -9.53 -2.89 -20.58
N THR A 214 -9.54 -2.45 -19.31
CA THR A 214 -10.56 -1.54 -18.77
C THR A 214 -10.50 -0.17 -19.42
N LEU A 215 -9.29 0.34 -19.65
CA LEU A 215 -9.08 1.62 -20.32
C LEU A 215 -9.59 1.58 -21.77
N THR A 216 -9.26 0.54 -22.54
CA THR A 216 -9.79 0.37 -23.90
C THR A 216 -11.33 0.32 -23.93
N ALA A 217 -11.96 -0.33 -22.94
CA ALA A 217 -13.42 -0.36 -22.82
C ALA A 217 -14.01 1.04 -22.52
N LEU A 218 -13.32 1.84 -21.69
CA LEU A 218 -13.71 3.21 -21.40
C LEU A 218 -13.57 4.11 -22.64
N GLU A 219 -12.46 4.00 -23.37
CA GLU A 219 -12.24 4.73 -24.63
C GLU A 219 -13.35 4.43 -25.64
N ALA A 220 -13.74 3.16 -25.80
CA ALA A 220 -14.86 2.78 -26.64
C ALA A 220 -16.19 3.38 -26.15
N THR A 221 -16.41 3.44 -24.83
CA THR A 221 -17.60 4.06 -24.24
C THR A 221 -17.63 5.57 -24.49
N VAL A 222 -16.50 6.25 -24.32
CA VAL A 222 -16.38 7.68 -24.60
C VAL A 222 -16.59 7.96 -26.08
N ALA A 223 -15.99 7.16 -26.97
CA ALA A 223 -16.20 7.27 -28.41
C ALA A 223 -17.68 7.09 -28.80
N ASN A 224 -18.37 6.15 -28.17
CA ASN A 224 -19.81 5.97 -28.37
C ASN A 224 -20.61 7.19 -27.89
N VAL A 225 -20.25 7.80 -26.75
CA VAL A 225 -20.92 9.00 -26.23
C VAL A 225 -20.63 10.23 -27.09
N THR A 226 -19.41 10.40 -27.59
CA THR A 226 -19.05 11.54 -28.44
C THR A 226 -19.60 11.41 -29.86
N ALA A 227 -19.83 10.19 -30.33
CA ALA A 227 -20.55 9.93 -31.58
C ALA A 227 -22.06 10.22 -31.48
N ILE A 228 -22.60 10.45 -30.28
CA ILE A 228 -23.96 10.97 -30.12
C ILE A 228 -23.96 12.41 -30.63
N ASP A 229 -24.51 12.60 -31.83
CA ASP A 229 -24.77 13.93 -32.36
C ASP A 229 -25.96 14.55 -31.61
N PHE A 230 -25.63 15.27 -30.54
CA PHE A 230 -26.60 16.00 -29.72
C PHE A 230 -27.42 17.03 -30.52
N ASN A 231 -26.96 17.43 -31.71
CA ASN A 231 -27.70 18.36 -32.56
C ASN A 231 -28.84 17.67 -33.35
N ASN A 232 -28.82 16.34 -33.47
CA ASN A 232 -29.80 15.54 -34.22
C ASN A 232 -30.71 14.68 -33.32
N LEU A 233 -30.64 14.87 -32.00
CA LEU A 233 -31.58 14.31 -31.04
C LEU A 233 -32.94 15.00 -31.17
N ASN A 234 -33.89 14.30 -31.80
CA ASN A 234 -35.28 14.74 -31.94
C ASN A 234 -36.23 13.65 -31.43
N ALA A 235 -37.52 14.00 -31.27
CA ALA A 235 -38.51 13.05 -30.75
C ALA A 235 -38.62 11.77 -31.59
N VAL A 236 -38.28 11.81 -32.88
CA VAL A 236 -38.30 10.65 -33.78
C VAL A 236 -37.11 9.72 -33.51
N THR A 237 -35.90 10.25 -33.31
CA THR A 237 -34.69 9.47 -32.96
C THR A 237 -34.75 8.85 -31.56
N LEU A 238 -35.61 9.35 -30.67
CA LEU A 238 -35.83 8.81 -29.31
C LEU A 238 -37.09 7.94 -29.18
N GLY A 239 -37.66 7.42 -30.29
CA GLY A 239 -38.81 6.52 -30.22
C GLY A 239 -40.11 7.20 -29.77
N GLY A 240 -40.28 8.48 -30.09
CA GLY A 240 -41.49 9.25 -29.79
C GLY A 240 -41.55 9.84 -28.38
N ILE A 241 -40.46 9.78 -27.62
CA ILE A 241 -40.44 10.34 -26.27
C ILE A 241 -40.50 11.88 -26.36
N PRO A 242 -41.47 12.54 -25.70
CA PRO A 242 -41.63 13.99 -25.76
C PRO A 242 -40.40 14.74 -25.24
N ALA A 243 -40.06 15.86 -25.88
CA ALA A 243 -38.94 16.72 -25.48
C ALA A 243 -38.99 17.17 -24.01
N THR A 244 -40.17 17.19 -23.38
CA THR A 244 -40.34 17.47 -21.94
C THR A 244 -39.65 16.47 -21.01
N ARG A 245 -39.23 15.30 -21.51
CA ARG A 245 -38.44 14.30 -20.78
C ARG A 245 -36.93 14.47 -20.94
N TYR A 246 -36.46 15.31 -21.89
CA TYR A 246 -35.04 15.41 -22.27
C TYR A 246 -34.50 16.82 -22.48
N MET A 247 -35.37 17.84 -22.50
CA MET A 247 -34.87 19.20 -22.36
C MET A 247 -34.09 19.23 -21.05
N LEU A 248 -32.82 19.65 -21.14
CA LEU A 248 -32.11 20.20 -19.99
C LEU A 248 -33.15 21.00 -19.23
N VAL A 249 -33.46 20.59 -18.00
CA VAL A 249 -34.14 21.47 -17.06
C VAL A 249 -33.26 22.70 -17.08
N VAL A 250 -33.70 23.75 -17.78
CA VAL A 250 -33.01 25.04 -17.76
C VAL A 250 -32.84 25.30 -16.27
N PRO A 251 -31.62 25.45 -15.76
CA PRO A 251 -31.44 25.58 -14.34
C PRO A 251 -32.27 26.81 -13.94
N LYS A 252 -33.26 26.56 -13.09
CA LYS A 252 -34.23 27.56 -12.64
C LYS A 252 -34.10 27.65 -11.14
N LEU A 253 -34.04 28.87 -10.66
CA LEU A 253 -34.03 29.14 -9.24
C LEU A 253 -35.43 29.59 -8.84
N VAL A 254 -36.19 28.70 -8.19
CA VAL A 254 -37.62 28.92 -7.97
C VAL A 254 -37.94 29.04 -6.49
N LEU A 255 -38.61 30.13 -6.12
CA LEU A 255 -39.26 30.28 -4.82
C LEU A 255 -40.68 29.71 -4.87
N TYR A 256 -41.01 28.91 -3.86
CA TYR A 256 -42.31 28.25 -3.73
C TYR A 256 -42.67 28.06 -2.26
N ARG A 257 -43.96 28.02 -1.95
CA ARG A 257 -44.44 27.68 -0.60
C ARG A 257 -44.29 26.18 -0.32
N GLU A 258 -44.01 25.82 0.92
CA GLU A 258 -43.87 24.41 1.30
C GLU A 258 -45.18 23.63 1.23
N SER A 259 -46.29 24.15 1.76
CA SER A 259 -47.60 23.49 1.77
C SER A 259 -48.76 24.50 1.84
N ASP A 260 -50.00 24.01 1.91
CA ASP A 260 -51.19 24.81 2.24
C ASP A 260 -51.40 24.92 3.77
N THR A 261 -50.52 24.32 4.56
CA THR A 261 -50.61 24.30 6.03
C THR A 261 -49.50 25.15 6.63
N THR A 262 -49.85 25.95 7.61
CA THR A 262 -48.90 26.71 8.41
C THR A 262 -48.21 25.82 9.45
N ARG A 263 -47.06 26.27 9.96
CA ARG A 263 -46.22 25.55 10.92
C ARG A 263 -45.72 26.51 11.99
N ASN A 264 -45.62 26.02 13.22
CA ASN A 264 -44.93 26.76 14.28
C ASN A 264 -43.41 26.82 14.05
N GLY A 265 -42.70 27.53 14.92
CA GLY A 265 -41.26 27.78 14.81
C GLY A 265 -40.36 26.54 14.97
N ASN A 266 -40.89 25.39 15.41
CA ASN A 266 -40.10 24.16 15.54
C ASN A 266 -40.15 23.34 14.24
N LEU A 267 -39.30 23.76 13.30
CA LEU A 267 -39.15 23.09 12.00
C LEU A 267 -38.13 21.94 12.04
N GLY A 268 -37.57 21.61 13.21
CA GLY A 268 -36.49 20.62 13.35
C GLY A 268 -35.13 21.13 12.86
N GLY A 269 -34.90 22.44 12.94
CA GLY A 269 -33.71 23.12 12.42
C GLY A 269 -33.57 23.05 10.89
N ARG A 270 -32.38 23.36 10.36
CA ARG A 270 -32.09 23.33 8.91
C ARG A 270 -32.49 22.00 8.26
N SER A 271 -32.12 20.88 8.88
CA SER A 271 -32.38 19.56 8.33
C SER A 271 -33.87 19.26 8.23
N GLY A 272 -34.63 19.53 9.30
CA GLY A 272 -36.08 19.34 9.31
C GLY A 272 -36.79 20.27 8.32
N ALA A 273 -36.45 21.56 8.32
CA ALA A 273 -37.04 22.53 7.40
C ALA A 273 -36.76 22.19 5.91
N ASP A 274 -35.52 21.79 5.58
CA ASP A 274 -35.17 21.35 4.24
C ASP A 274 -35.89 20.03 3.84
N ALA A 275 -36.09 19.11 4.79
CA ALA A 275 -36.84 17.89 4.54
C ALA A 275 -38.30 18.18 4.16
N LEU A 276 -38.92 19.16 4.82
CA LEU A 276 -40.27 19.64 4.47
C LEU A 276 -40.29 20.20 3.04
N CYS A 277 -39.35 21.09 2.70
CA CYS A 277 -39.26 21.64 1.34
C CYS A 277 -39.04 20.57 0.26
N LYS A 278 -38.23 19.54 0.53
CA LYS A 278 -38.00 18.43 -0.40
C LYS A 278 -39.23 17.54 -0.59
N ALA A 279 -40.04 17.37 0.46
CA ALA A 279 -41.26 16.57 0.44
C ALA A 279 -42.49 17.33 -0.10
N SER A 280 -42.40 18.66 -0.22
CA SER A 280 -43.47 19.52 -0.71
C SER A 280 -44.03 19.08 -2.06
N VAL A 281 -45.35 19.02 -2.15
CA VAL A 281 -46.09 18.83 -3.41
C VAL A 281 -45.97 20.02 -4.37
N PHE A 282 -45.56 21.17 -3.87
CA PHE A 282 -45.32 22.39 -4.64
C PHE A 282 -43.88 22.51 -5.13
N LYS A 283 -42.99 21.56 -4.79
CA LYS A 283 -41.62 21.54 -5.31
C LYS A 283 -41.66 21.46 -6.85
N PRO A 284 -40.98 22.36 -7.58
CA PRO A 284 -40.96 22.33 -9.03
C PRO A 284 -40.49 20.96 -9.56
N ALA A 285 -41.22 20.41 -10.52
CA ALA A 285 -40.83 19.17 -11.19
C ALA A 285 -39.46 19.35 -11.86
N GLY A 286 -38.56 18.38 -11.67
CA GLY A 286 -37.21 18.41 -12.23
C GLY A 286 -36.16 19.15 -11.39
N ALA A 287 -36.53 19.85 -10.32
CA ALA A 287 -35.54 20.44 -9.41
C ALA A 287 -34.77 19.36 -8.65
N ALA A 288 -33.43 19.39 -8.75
CA ALA A 288 -32.53 18.43 -8.14
C ALA A 288 -32.41 18.66 -6.63
N GLN A 289 -32.46 19.94 -6.22
CA GLN A 289 -32.33 20.34 -4.82
C GLN A 289 -33.50 21.25 -4.40
N ALA A 290 -33.80 21.22 -3.11
CA ALA A 290 -34.76 22.08 -2.46
C ALA A 290 -34.32 22.34 -1.03
N ARG A 291 -34.48 23.58 -0.56
CA ARG A 291 -34.13 24.03 0.78
C ARG A 291 -35.14 25.01 1.34
N ALA A 292 -35.26 25.05 2.66
CA ALA A 292 -36.00 26.08 3.36
C ALA A 292 -35.29 27.42 3.22
N PHE A 293 -36.02 28.44 2.78
CA PHE A 293 -35.50 29.78 2.56
C PHE A 293 -35.55 30.58 3.86
N LEU A 294 -34.75 30.17 4.85
CA LEU A 294 -34.68 30.78 6.19
C LEU A 294 -33.23 30.78 6.70
N SER A 295 -32.92 31.61 7.70
CA SER A 295 -31.62 31.62 8.37
C SER A 295 -31.72 31.00 9.76
N ILE A 296 -30.85 30.04 10.08
CA ILE A 296 -30.85 29.36 11.39
C ILE A 296 -29.71 29.83 12.30
N SER A 297 -28.63 30.39 11.74
CA SER A 297 -27.46 30.89 12.48
C SER A 297 -26.62 31.79 11.59
N THR A 298 -25.64 32.48 12.17
CA THR A 298 -24.65 33.30 11.41
C THR A 298 -23.73 32.49 10.49
N THR A 299 -23.72 31.16 10.62
CA THR A 299 -22.97 30.24 9.76
C THR A 299 -23.85 29.46 8.78
N ASP A 300 -25.18 29.63 8.87
CA ASP A 300 -26.18 29.04 7.98
C ASP A 300 -27.36 30.01 7.85
N GLN A 301 -27.16 30.99 6.98
CA GLN A 301 -28.08 32.08 6.68
C GLN A 301 -28.34 32.15 5.17
N ILE A 302 -29.44 32.80 4.79
CA ILE A 302 -29.91 32.85 3.39
C ILE A 302 -28.81 33.43 2.47
N SER A 303 -28.10 34.47 2.91
CA SER A 303 -27.03 35.11 2.14
C SER A 303 -25.87 34.17 1.75
N ASP A 304 -25.65 33.10 2.52
CA ASP A 304 -24.58 32.12 2.30
C ASP A 304 -25.01 30.92 1.43
N PHE A 305 -26.26 30.86 0.97
CA PHE A 305 -26.76 29.73 0.18
C PHE A 305 -25.95 29.44 -1.10
N PRO A 306 -25.47 30.44 -1.86
CA PRO A 306 -24.63 30.17 -3.02
C PRO A 306 -23.32 29.46 -2.68
N THR A 307 -22.68 29.82 -1.56
CA THR A 307 -21.38 29.26 -1.17
C THR A 307 -21.54 27.91 -0.45
N LEU A 308 -22.48 27.82 0.49
CA LEU A 308 -22.76 26.64 1.32
C LEU A 308 -23.47 25.54 0.54
N TYR A 309 -24.47 25.90 -0.26
CA TYR A 309 -25.39 24.95 -0.88
C TYR A 309 -25.32 24.90 -2.39
N LYS A 310 -24.40 25.66 -2.99
CA LYS A 310 -24.20 25.75 -4.43
C LYS A 310 -25.47 26.21 -5.15
N VAL A 311 -26.28 27.05 -4.50
CA VAL A 311 -27.38 27.76 -5.15
C VAL A 311 -26.78 28.63 -6.27
N PRO A 312 -27.22 28.47 -7.53
CA PRO A 312 -26.67 29.25 -8.63
C PRO A 312 -26.92 30.76 -8.42
N SER A 313 -25.85 31.54 -8.32
CA SER A 313 -25.95 32.98 -8.05
C SER A 313 -26.21 33.83 -9.28
N ASN A 314 -26.14 33.26 -10.49
CA ASN A 314 -26.26 33.96 -11.77
C ASN A 314 -27.60 33.72 -12.48
N LEU A 315 -28.53 32.99 -11.86
CA LEU A 315 -29.85 32.68 -12.43
C LEU A 315 -30.92 33.59 -11.84
N ALA A 316 -31.89 33.97 -12.67
CA ALA A 316 -33.07 34.68 -12.20
C ALA A 316 -33.83 33.85 -11.17
N VAL A 317 -34.29 34.52 -10.11
CA VAL A 317 -35.15 33.93 -9.09
C VAL A 317 -36.59 34.14 -9.56
N GLU A 318 -37.34 33.07 -9.71
CA GLU A 318 -38.71 33.09 -10.24
C GLU A 318 -39.70 32.43 -9.28
N SER A 319 -40.99 32.65 -9.49
CA SER A 319 -42.05 31.81 -8.91
C SER A 319 -42.33 30.57 -9.77
N LEU A 320 -43.16 29.65 -9.28
CA LEU A 320 -43.62 28.49 -10.04
C LEU A 320 -44.30 28.84 -11.39
N SER A 321 -44.90 30.02 -11.49
CA SER A 321 -45.55 30.51 -12.71
C SER A 321 -44.60 31.23 -13.67
N GLY A 322 -43.30 31.30 -13.35
CA GLY A 322 -42.28 31.97 -14.16
C GLY A 322 -42.22 33.48 -13.97
N VAL A 323 -42.82 34.02 -12.91
CA VAL A 323 -42.71 35.44 -12.59
C VAL A 323 -41.36 35.71 -11.94
N VAL A 324 -40.55 36.57 -12.55
CA VAL A 324 -39.24 36.97 -12.02
C VAL A 324 -39.40 37.82 -10.75
N LEU A 325 -38.86 37.30 -9.65
CA LEU A 325 -38.76 37.93 -8.33
C LEU A 325 -37.41 38.62 -8.10
N ALA A 326 -36.36 38.21 -8.83
CA ALA A 326 -35.09 38.91 -8.90
C ALA A 326 -34.31 38.48 -10.14
N SER A 327 -33.46 39.34 -10.69
CA SER A 327 -32.58 38.98 -11.81
C SER A 327 -31.48 37.98 -11.42
N ASN A 328 -31.15 37.91 -10.14
CA ASN A 328 -30.24 36.93 -9.55
C ASN A 328 -30.39 36.84 -8.03
N PHE A 329 -29.69 35.89 -7.39
CA PHE A 329 -29.77 35.68 -5.94
C PHE A 329 -29.28 36.90 -5.13
N ALA A 330 -28.23 37.59 -5.59
CA ALA A 330 -27.73 38.78 -4.90
C ALA A 330 -28.74 39.94 -4.94
N THR A 331 -29.44 40.13 -6.06
CA THR A 331 -30.51 41.13 -6.22
C THR A 331 -31.73 40.81 -5.36
N LEU A 332 -32.06 39.53 -5.17
CA LEU A 332 -33.15 39.10 -4.28
C LEU A 332 -32.97 39.65 -2.86
N LEU A 333 -31.73 39.66 -2.37
CA LEU A 333 -31.37 40.05 -1.01
C LEU A 333 -30.99 41.53 -0.86
N GLN A 334 -31.41 42.41 -1.78
CA GLN A 334 -31.17 43.87 -1.67
C GLN A 334 -32.27 44.61 -0.89
N GLY A 335 -33.09 43.88 -0.13
CA GLY A 335 -34.21 44.45 0.64
C GLY A 335 -35.40 44.89 -0.21
N ARG A 336 -35.47 44.53 -1.49
CA ARG A 336 -36.65 44.78 -2.34
C ARG A 336 -36.81 43.71 -3.42
N ILE A 337 -38.05 43.31 -3.68
CA ILE A 337 -38.43 42.46 -4.83
C ILE A 337 -39.34 43.25 -5.79
N PRO A 338 -39.30 43.01 -7.12
CA PRO A 338 -40.11 43.73 -8.10
C PRO A 338 -41.61 43.46 -7.99
N LYS A 339 -42.00 42.29 -7.46
CA LYS A 339 -43.38 41.85 -7.26
C LYS A 339 -43.51 41.15 -5.92
N SER A 340 -44.64 41.31 -5.25
CA SER A 340 -44.90 40.60 -3.99
C SER A 340 -44.97 39.09 -4.23
N LEU A 341 -44.70 38.28 -3.21
CA LEU A 341 -44.77 36.82 -3.32
C LEU A 341 -46.21 36.36 -3.65
N LEU A 342 -47.23 37.08 -3.18
CA LEU A 342 -48.62 36.87 -3.53
C LEU A 342 -48.89 37.15 -5.03
N ASP A 343 -48.49 38.32 -5.53
CA ASP A 343 -48.71 38.68 -6.95
C ASP A 343 -47.91 37.81 -7.92
N ALA A 344 -46.80 37.25 -7.46
CA ALA A 344 -46.01 36.27 -8.21
C ALA A 344 -46.62 34.85 -8.16
N GLY A 345 -47.65 34.62 -7.35
CA GLY A 345 -48.30 33.31 -7.19
C GLY A 345 -47.50 32.30 -6.39
N VAL A 346 -46.54 32.75 -5.56
CA VAL A 346 -45.82 31.89 -4.60
C VAL A 346 -46.78 31.45 -3.49
N PHE A 347 -47.64 32.37 -3.04
CA PHE A 347 -48.73 32.12 -2.09
C PHE A 347 -50.09 32.39 -2.76
N THR A 348 -51.13 31.69 -2.30
CA THR A 348 -52.52 31.84 -2.81
C THR A 348 -53.33 32.87 -2.03
N GLY A 349 -52.81 33.36 -0.91
CA GLY A 349 -53.44 34.36 -0.05
C GLY A 349 -52.41 35.14 0.76
N ARG A 350 -52.88 36.06 1.60
CA ARG A 350 -52.00 36.82 2.50
C ARG A 350 -51.38 35.88 3.52
N ALA A 351 -50.08 35.69 3.41
CA ALA A 351 -49.25 34.86 4.26
C ALA A 351 -48.15 35.67 4.94
N ASN A 352 -47.81 35.28 6.16
CA ASN A 352 -46.52 35.59 6.79
C ASN A 352 -45.70 34.30 6.80
N TRP A 353 -44.40 34.40 6.56
CA TRP A 353 -43.53 33.23 6.42
C TRP A 353 -42.29 33.35 7.29
N TRP A 354 -41.84 32.24 7.86
CA TRP A 354 -40.66 32.17 8.71
C TRP A 354 -39.37 32.48 7.94
N SER A 355 -38.72 33.60 8.25
CA SER A 355 -37.45 33.98 7.62
C SER A 355 -36.26 33.82 8.55
N GLY A 356 -36.42 34.14 9.83
CA GLY A 356 -35.30 34.19 10.80
C GLY A 356 -34.14 35.09 10.33
N SER A 357 -34.43 36.04 9.43
CA SER A 357 -33.42 36.81 8.71
C SER A 357 -33.79 38.29 8.66
N ASP A 358 -32.78 39.14 8.49
CA ASP A 358 -32.97 40.53 8.09
C ASP A 358 -33.32 40.67 6.60
N ALA A 359 -33.44 41.92 6.13
CA ALA A 359 -33.79 42.24 4.74
C ALA A 359 -32.73 41.82 3.71
N PHE A 360 -31.52 41.49 4.17
CA PHE A 360 -30.37 41.09 3.36
C PHE A 360 -30.06 39.59 3.47
N GLY A 361 -30.94 38.82 4.14
CA GLY A 361 -30.78 37.39 4.31
C GLY A 361 -29.72 37.00 5.33
N MET A 362 -29.29 37.93 6.20
CA MET A 362 -28.41 37.63 7.33
C MET A 362 -29.24 37.12 8.51
N ALA A 363 -28.71 36.19 9.31
CA ALA A 363 -29.44 35.62 10.43
C ALA A 363 -29.79 36.69 11.48
N ASP A 364 -31.07 36.71 11.88
CA ASP A 364 -31.54 37.47 13.03
C ASP A 364 -31.40 36.63 14.32
N VAL A 365 -31.30 37.30 15.46
CA VAL A 365 -31.32 36.63 16.78
C VAL A 365 -32.67 36.01 17.09
N ALA A 366 -33.76 36.56 16.54
CA ALA A 366 -35.10 36.03 16.60
C ALA A 366 -35.31 35.00 15.47
N ASN A 367 -34.83 33.78 15.68
CA ASN A 367 -34.96 32.68 14.71
C ASN A 367 -35.48 31.38 15.35
N CYS A 368 -36.27 31.49 16.42
CA CYS A 368 -36.84 30.34 17.14
C CYS A 368 -35.80 29.31 17.61
N GLY A 369 -34.65 29.79 18.08
CA GLY A 369 -33.54 28.93 18.52
C GLY A 369 -32.99 28.09 17.36
N GLY A 370 -32.79 28.71 16.20
CA GLY A 370 -32.44 28.01 14.96
C GLY A 370 -33.58 27.11 14.45
N PHE A 371 -34.83 27.54 14.63
CA PHE A 371 -36.06 26.83 14.30
C PHE A 371 -36.19 25.44 14.95
N THR A 372 -35.85 25.38 16.23
CA THR A 372 -36.01 24.17 17.08
C THR A 372 -36.95 24.38 18.26
N SER A 373 -37.39 25.62 18.50
CA SER A 373 -38.34 25.97 19.55
C SER A 373 -39.76 26.14 19.04
N ALA A 374 -40.72 25.68 19.82
CA ALA A 374 -42.15 25.97 19.69
C ALA A 374 -42.70 26.67 20.95
N SER A 375 -41.83 27.37 21.69
CA SER A 375 -42.21 28.08 22.92
C SER A 375 -42.83 29.44 22.59
N SER A 376 -43.85 29.84 23.34
CA SER A 376 -44.44 31.19 23.27
C SER A 376 -43.53 32.28 23.84
N THR A 377 -42.40 31.91 24.45
CA THR A 377 -41.41 32.87 25.01
C THR A 377 -40.25 33.15 24.07
N ASP A 378 -40.09 32.31 23.04
CA ASP A 378 -39.09 32.50 22.00
C ASP A 378 -39.78 33.18 20.82
N ILE A 379 -39.02 33.97 20.07
CA ILE A 379 -39.54 34.73 18.93
C ILE A 379 -38.77 34.39 17.64
N GLY A 380 -39.48 34.48 16.52
CA GLY A 380 -38.95 34.30 15.18
C GLY A 380 -39.33 35.48 14.27
N VAL A 381 -38.40 35.92 13.43
CA VAL A 381 -38.69 36.91 12.38
C VAL A 381 -39.51 36.25 11.27
N VAL A 382 -40.57 36.94 10.84
CA VAL A 382 -41.38 36.59 9.68
C VAL A 382 -41.33 37.68 8.60
N GLY A 383 -41.30 37.27 7.33
CA GLY A 383 -41.58 38.13 6.18
C GLY A 383 -43.07 38.12 5.83
N THR A 384 -43.51 39.06 4.99
CA THR A 384 -44.90 39.11 4.51
C THR A 384 -45.01 38.99 2.99
N SER A 385 -45.95 38.15 2.54
CA SER A 385 -46.15 37.83 1.12
C SER A 385 -46.65 38.99 0.25
N ILE A 386 -47.18 40.06 0.86
CA ILE A 386 -47.78 41.20 0.15
C ILE A 386 -46.83 42.40 -0.02
N ALA A 387 -45.66 42.37 0.61
CA ALA A 387 -44.70 43.46 0.54
C ALA A 387 -43.73 43.27 -0.63
N THR A 388 -43.28 44.39 -1.19
CA THR A 388 -42.15 44.44 -2.12
C THR A 388 -40.91 45.07 -1.50
N SER A 389 -41.06 45.87 -0.44
CA SER A 389 -39.95 46.46 0.35
C SER A 389 -39.35 45.43 1.31
N ALA A 390 -38.38 45.83 2.14
CA ALA A 390 -37.68 44.98 3.11
C ALA A 390 -38.62 44.07 3.94
N SER A 391 -39.85 44.51 4.19
CA SER A 391 -40.89 43.74 4.86
C SER A 391 -41.25 42.40 4.19
N TRP A 392 -40.90 42.21 2.91
CA TRP A 392 -41.07 40.91 2.24
C TRP A 392 -40.29 39.79 2.96
N ALA A 393 -39.14 40.12 3.56
CA ALA A 393 -38.28 39.21 4.33
C ALA A 393 -38.29 39.47 5.85
N ILE A 394 -38.50 40.73 6.28
CA ILE A 394 -38.53 41.11 7.70
C ILE A 394 -39.68 42.10 7.99
N SER A 395 -40.86 41.58 8.28
CA SER A 395 -42.06 42.38 8.56
C SER A 395 -42.29 42.59 10.05
N THR A 396 -42.24 41.52 10.84
CA THR A 396 -42.49 41.51 12.28
C THR A 396 -41.90 40.25 12.90
N THR A 397 -42.11 40.05 14.19
CA THR A 397 -41.75 38.82 14.91
C THR A 397 -43.00 38.14 15.44
N PHE A 398 -43.03 36.81 15.35
CA PHE A 398 -44.06 35.98 15.98
C PHE A 398 -43.45 35.16 17.11
N ASP A 399 -44.26 34.83 18.11
CA ASP A 399 -43.91 33.82 19.10
C ASP A 399 -43.77 32.46 18.39
N CYS A 400 -42.81 31.65 18.81
CA CYS A 400 -42.47 30.42 18.08
C CYS A 400 -43.53 29.32 18.18
N ASP A 401 -44.55 29.48 19.03
CA ASP A 401 -45.74 28.61 19.06
C ASP A 401 -46.82 29.05 18.05
N THR A 402 -46.69 30.24 17.46
CA THR A 402 -47.61 30.75 16.43
C THR A 402 -47.33 30.09 15.08
N ASP A 403 -48.37 29.77 14.35
CA ASP A 403 -48.25 29.17 13.02
C ASP A 403 -47.98 30.22 11.93
N ALA A 404 -46.96 29.98 11.09
CA ALA A 404 -46.67 30.76 9.88
C ALA A 404 -46.27 29.84 8.71
N ASP A 405 -46.25 30.38 7.49
CA ASP A 405 -45.87 29.64 6.30
C ASP A 405 -44.35 29.37 6.25
N LEU A 406 -43.96 28.35 5.48
CA LEU A 406 -42.56 28.08 5.14
C LEU A 406 -42.30 28.35 3.65
N LEU A 407 -41.37 29.25 3.38
CA LEU A 407 -40.88 29.53 2.04
C LEU A 407 -39.71 28.60 1.70
N CYS A 408 -39.70 28.07 0.48
CA CYS A 408 -38.67 27.17 -0.02
C CYS A 408 -38.04 27.72 -1.30
N ILE A 409 -36.81 27.28 -1.57
CA ILE A 409 -36.09 27.54 -2.81
C ILE A 409 -35.65 26.21 -3.44
N ALA A 410 -35.86 26.08 -4.75
CA ALA A 410 -35.51 24.90 -5.54
C ALA A 410 -34.57 25.27 -6.70
N PHE A 411 -33.61 24.39 -7.01
CA PHE A 411 -32.57 24.61 -8.02
C PHE A 411 -31.98 23.31 -8.56
#